data_AF-A0A3L7AKK3-F1
#
_entry.id   AF-A0A3L7AKK3-F1
#
_cell.length_a   1.000
_cell.length_b   1.000
_cell.length_c   1.000
_cell.angle_alpha   90.00
_cell.angle_beta   90.00
_cell.angle_gamma   90.00
#
_symmetry.space_group_name_H-M   'P 1'
#
loop_
_entity.id
_entity.type
_entity.pdbx_description
1 polymer ?
#
loop_
_entity_poly.entity_id
_entity_poly.type
_entity_poly.pdbx_seq_one_letter_code
_entity_poly.pdbx_strand_id
1 'polypeptide(L)'
;MMTPASHIRRNVFGCATQQAFADLLGVTQATVSRWEVDGFISRRGQKAMRAAASSRGIAWDDRWLFIVPAANDDAPVAREEAA
;
A
#
# COMPACT_ATOMS: atom_id res chain seq x y z
N MET A 1 -14.82 -3.83 -2.30
CA MET A 1 -13.49 -4.50 -2.30
C MET A 1 -12.42 -3.44 -2.06
N MET A 2 -11.38 -3.77 -1.29
CA MET A 2 -10.25 -2.87 -1.10
C MET A 2 -9.37 -2.94 -2.35
N THR A 3 -8.96 -1.79 -2.90
CA THR A 3 -8.00 -1.71 -4.01
C THR A 3 -6.57 -1.65 -3.49
N PRO A 4 -5.56 -2.01 -4.30
CA PRO A 4 -4.13 -1.83 -3.98
C PRO A 4 -3.81 -0.46 -3.38
N ALA A 5 -4.29 0.61 -4.03
CA ALA A 5 -4.09 1.97 -3.56
C ALA A 5 -4.71 2.24 -2.18
N SER A 6 -5.92 1.71 -1.94
CA SER A 6 -6.59 1.83 -0.64
C SER A 6 -5.83 1.07 0.45
N HIS A 7 -5.32 -0.13 0.15
CA HIS A 7 -4.52 -0.95 1.07
C HIS A 7 -3.22 -0.25 1.44
N ILE A 8 -2.46 0.19 0.45
CA ILE A 8 -1.21 0.90 0.65
C ILE A 8 -1.44 2.14 1.51
N ARG A 9 -2.47 2.93 1.22
CA ARG A 9 -2.74 4.15 2.00
C ARG A 9 -3.03 3.84 3.48
N ARG A 10 -3.95 2.92 3.75
CA ARG A 10 -4.48 2.70 5.10
C ARG A 10 -3.59 1.80 5.96
N ASN A 11 -3.05 0.74 5.37
CA ASN A 11 -2.36 -0.30 6.12
C ASN A 11 -0.84 -0.16 6.04
N VAL A 12 -0.30 0.31 4.91
CA VAL A 12 1.15 0.48 4.73
C VAL A 12 1.61 1.86 5.22
N PHE A 13 0.91 2.92 4.82
CA PHE A 13 1.26 4.31 5.19
C PHE A 13 0.44 4.89 6.34
N GLY A 14 -0.60 4.20 6.83
CA GLY A 14 -1.41 4.65 7.97
C GLY A 14 -2.16 5.97 7.75
N CYS A 15 -2.39 6.39 6.51
CA CYS A 15 -3.02 7.67 6.20
C CYS A 15 -4.54 7.57 6.26
N ALA A 16 -5.14 8.26 7.24
CA ALA A 16 -6.59 8.31 7.44
C ALA A 16 -7.34 8.90 6.23
N THR A 17 -6.78 9.92 5.57
CA THR A 17 -7.40 10.62 4.44
C THR A 17 -6.62 10.44 3.14
N GLN A 18 -7.31 10.52 2.01
CA GLN A 18 -6.68 10.53 0.68
C GLN A 18 -5.78 11.77 0.49
N GLN A 19 -6.18 12.91 1.07
CA GLN A 19 -5.38 14.15 1.00
C GLN A 19 -4.04 13.98 1.71
N ALA A 20 -4.02 13.43 2.94
CA ALA A 20 -2.77 13.19 3.67
C ALA A 20 -1.81 12.28 2.89
N PHE A 21 -2.35 11.27 2.21
CA PHE A 21 -1.56 10.40 1.37
C PHE A 21 -1.07 11.07 0.08
N ALA A 22 -1.87 11.97 -0.48
CA ALA A 22 -1.50 12.75 -1.65
C ALA A 22 -0.34 13.71 -1.34
N ASP A 23 -0.45 14.44 -0.22
CA ASP A 23 0.60 15.35 0.27
C ASP A 23 1.90 14.59 0.51
N LEU A 24 1.79 13.41 1.13
CA LEU A 24 2.89 12.50 1.39
C LEU A 24 3.64 12.07 0.12
N LEU A 25 2.93 11.87 -0.98
CA LEU A 25 3.49 11.43 -2.26
C LEU A 25 3.81 12.58 -3.22
N GLY A 26 3.48 13.82 -2.87
CA GLY A 26 3.59 14.98 -3.77
C GLY A 26 2.68 14.88 -4.99
N VAL A 27 1.47 14.35 -4.82
CA VAL A 27 0.42 14.25 -5.86
C VAL A 27 -0.86 14.94 -5.37
N THR A 28 -1.90 14.99 -6.21
CA THR A 28 -3.20 15.55 -5.80
C THR A 28 -4.11 14.48 -5.21
N GLN A 29 -5.05 14.87 -4.33
CA GLN A 29 -6.05 13.95 -3.81
C GLN A 29 -6.92 13.34 -4.92
N ALA A 30 -7.21 14.09 -5.99
CA ALA A 30 -7.92 13.55 -7.15
C ALA A 30 -7.15 12.40 -7.83
N THR A 31 -5.82 12.44 -7.82
CA THR A 31 -4.98 11.36 -8.33
C THR A 31 -5.13 10.10 -7.47
N VAL A 32 -5.08 10.26 -6.15
CA VAL A 32 -5.29 9.15 -5.19
C VAL A 32 -6.70 8.57 -5.34
N SER A 33 -7.71 9.41 -5.45
CA SER A 33 -9.10 8.99 -5.65
C SER A 33 -9.25 8.12 -6.89
N ARG A 34 -8.67 8.51 -8.04
CA ARG A 34 -8.67 7.68 -9.26
C ARG A 34 -7.98 6.34 -9.04
N TRP A 35 -6.84 6.30 -8.35
CA TRP A 35 -6.18 5.02 -8.05
C TRP A 35 -7.03 4.11 -7.15
N GLU A 36 -7.79 4.69 -6.21
CA GLU A 36 -8.66 3.93 -5.33
C GLU A 36 -9.92 3.41 -6.02
N VAL A 37 -10.42 4.10 -7.06
CA VAL A 37 -11.58 3.70 -7.86
C VAL A 37 -11.19 2.73 -8.97
N ASP A 38 -10.19 3.10 -9.78
CA ASP A 38 -9.81 2.36 -10.99
C ASP A 38 -8.83 1.22 -10.70
N GLY A 39 -8.20 1.20 -9.52
CA GLY A 39 -7.21 0.21 -9.11
C GLY A 39 -5.84 0.34 -9.80
N PHE A 40 -5.70 1.24 -10.76
CA PHE A 40 -4.45 1.44 -11.51
C PHE A 40 -3.59 2.55 -10.91
N ILE A 41 -2.36 2.21 -10.50
CA ILE A 41 -1.34 3.17 -10.03
C ILE A 41 -0.31 3.38 -11.15
N SER A 42 -0.16 4.62 -11.61
CA SER A 42 0.81 4.96 -12.66
C SER A 42 2.26 4.71 -12.24
N ARG A 43 3.18 4.51 -13.20
CA ARG A 43 4.61 4.32 -12.92
C ARG A 43 5.21 5.42 -12.04
N ARG A 44 4.79 6.67 -12.24
CA ARG A 44 5.20 7.81 -11.40
C ARG A 44 4.69 7.65 -9.97
N GLY A 45 3.43 7.24 -9.80
CA GLY A 45 2.84 6.96 -8.48
C GLY A 45 3.57 5.82 -7.77
N GLN A 46 3.84 4.72 -8.45
CA GLN A 46 4.60 3.59 -7.89
C GLN A 46 6.00 4.02 -7.43
N LYS A 47 6.72 4.82 -8.24
CA LYS A 47 8.03 5.37 -7.86
C LYS A 47 7.94 6.27 -6.62
N ALA A 48 6.91 7.13 -6.55
CA ALA A 48 6.69 8.00 -5.40
C ALA A 48 6.41 7.19 -4.12
N MET A 49 5.60 6.12 -4.21
CA MET A 49 5.32 5.24 -3.07
C MET A 49 6.57 4.52 -2.58
N ARG A 50 7.38 3.94 -3.48
CA ARG A 50 8.66 3.30 -3.11
C ARG A 50 9.60 4.27 -2.41
N ALA A 51 9.75 5.48 -2.95
CA ALA A 51 10.58 6.52 -2.34
C ALA A 51 10.05 6.92 -0.96
N ALA A 52 8.74 7.14 -0.83
CA ALA A 52 8.11 7.51 0.43
C ALA A 52 8.19 6.41 1.49
N ALA A 53 8.14 5.12 1.10
CA ALA A 53 8.34 3.99 1.99
C ALA A 53 9.79 3.91 2.47
N SER A 54 10.74 4.02 1.55
CA SER A 54 12.17 4.02 1.85
C SER A 54 12.55 5.16 2.80
N SER A 55 12.07 6.39 2.56
CA SER A 55 12.36 7.55 3.42
C SER A 55 11.75 7.43 4.82
N ARG A 56 10.77 6.55 5.02
CA ARG A 56 10.12 6.29 6.31
C ARG A 56 10.59 5.01 6.98
N GLY A 57 11.51 4.25 6.38
CA GLY A 57 11.91 2.94 6.88
C GLY A 57 10.80 1.89 6.86
N ILE A 58 9.79 2.06 5.99
CA ILE A 58 8.73 1.07 5.82
C ILE A 58 9.27 -0.09 4.99
N ALA A 59 9.13 -1.32 5.49
CA ALA A 59 9.44 -2.54 4.73
C ALA A 59 8.47 -2.66 3.55
N TRP A 60 8.91 -2.26 2.37
CA TRP A 60 8.08 -2.22 1.16
C TRP A 60 7.98 -3.58 0.48
N ASP A 61 6.77 -3.98 0.08
CA ASP A 61 6.51 -5.13 -0.77
C ASP A 61 5.82 -4.68 -2.07
N ASP A 62 6.48 -4.88 -3.21
CA ASP A 62 5.95 -4.49 -4.52
C ASP A 62 4.68 -5.25 -4.92
N ARG A 63 4.40 -6.41 -4.30
CA ARG A 63 3.13 -7.14 -4.53
C ARG A 63 1.92 -6.29 -4.16
N TRP A 64 2.04 -5.38 -3.19
CA TRP A 64 0.95 -4.50 -2.77
C TRP A 64 0.43 -3.57 -3.85
N LEU A 65 1.20 -3.34 -4.94
CA LEU A 65 0.76 -2.53 -6.07
C LEU A 65 -0.25 -3.25 -6.96
N PHE A 66 -0.32 -4.58 -6.87
CA PHE A 66 -1.10 -5.43 -7.78
C PHE A 66 -2.11 -6.30 -7.03
N ILE A 67 -1.78 -6.70 -5.80
CA ILE A 67 -2.56 -7.63 -5.00
C ILE A 67 -2.78 -7.00 -3.62
N VAL A 68 -4.02 -7.02 -3.16
CA VAL A 68 -4.34 -6.72 -1.76
C VAL A 68 -4.24 -8.03 -0.97
N PRO A 69 -3.34 -8.13 0.02
CA PRO A 69 -3.30 -9.30 0.90
C PRO A 69 -4.69 -9.55 1.48
N ALA A 70 -5.20 -10.77 1.33
CA ALA A 70 -6.40 -11.17 2.07
C ALA A 70 -6.09 -10.99 3.56
N ALA A 71 -7.03 -10.44 4.32
CA ALA A 71 -6.82 -10.08 5.74
C ALA A 71 -6.53 -11.29 6.68
N ASN A 72 -6.26 -12.49 6.14
CA ASN A 72 -6.15 -13.76 6.85
C ASN A 72 -4.98 -14.63 6.34
N ASP A 73 -3.75 -14.11 6.27
CA ASP A 73 -2.55 -14.95 6.19
C ASP A 73 -1.76 -14.98 7.52
N ASP A 74 -2.39 -14.54 8.62
CA ASP A 74 -1.94 -14.81 9.99
C ASP A 74 -2.55 -16.13 10.52
N ALA A 75 -2.55 -17.19 9.72
CA ALA A 75 -2.55 -18.53 10.30
C ALA A 75 -1.13 -18.77 10.82
N PRO A 76 -0.93 -19.09 12.11
CA PRO A 76 0.40 -19.28 12.66
C PRO A 76 1.09 -20.38 11.86
N VAL A 77 2.24 -20.04 11.25
CA VAL A 77 3.18 -21.06 10.79
C VAL A 77 3.62 -21.81 12.04
N ALA A 78 2.91 -22.91 12.33
CA ALA A 78 3.35 -23.91 13.28
C ALA A 78 4.70 -24.41 12.79
N ARG A 79 5.77 -23.80 13.28
CA ARG A 79 7.04 -24.48 13.41
C ARG A 79 6.83 -25.49 14.52
N GLU A 80 6.35 -26.68 14.17
CA GLU A 80 6.52 -27.83 15.04
C GLU A 80 7.75 -28.58 14.57
N GLU A 81 8.72 -28.59 15.48
CA GLU A 81 10.06 -29.12 15.33
C GLU A 81 10.02 -30.64 15.14
N ALA A 82 11.00 -31.14 14.39
CA ALA A 82 11.27 -32.54 14.25
C ALA A 82 11.52 -33.19 15.63
N ALA A 83 10.83 -34.31 15.87
CA ALA A 83 11.18 -35.30 16.88
C ALA A 83 11.45 -36.64 16.17
#